data_AF-A0A9E2RCG3-F1
#
_entry.id   AF-A0A9E2RCG3-F1
#
_cell.length_a   1.000
_cell.length_b   1.000
_cell.length_c   1.000
_cell.angle_alpha   90.00
_cell.angle_beta   90.00
_cell.angle_gamma   90.00
#
_symmetry.space_group_name_H-M   'P 1'
#
loop_
_entity.id
_entity.type
_entity.pdbx_description
1 polymer ?
#
loop_
_entity_poly.entity_id
_entity_poly.type
_entity_poly.pdbx_seq_one_letter_code
_entity_poly.pdbx_strand_id
1 'polypeptide(L)'
;MNHDLTVRQFQDLIHRRYFPTDSARGAAGTFVLFIEEVGELATALHDNRAGKSPTPEQQANLVEEFADCLAWLATLANIHGVDLTKALEKYTDEERVKGVKD
;
A
#
# COMPACT_ATOMS: atom_id res chain seq x y z
N MET A 1 -9.09 25.52 -0.15
CA MET A 1 -7.88 24.95 0.48
C MET A 1 -7.80 23.51 0.03
N ASN A 2 -6.69 23.13 -0.62
CA ASN A 2 -6.47 21.74 -0.97
C ASN A 2 -5.96 21.06 0.31
N HIS A 3 -6.70 20.09 0.83
CA HIS A 3 -6.24 19.30 1.96
C HIS A 3 -5.43 18.11 1.42
N ASP A 4 -4.32 17.80 2.07
CA ASP A 4 -3.55 16.60 1.76
C ASP A 4 -4.42 15.34 1.92
N LEU A 5 -4.12 14.33 1.11
CA LEU A 5 -4.80 13.04 1.16
C LEU A 5 -4.57 12.37 2.51
N THR A 6 -5.64 12.02 3.22
CA THR A 6 -5.57 11.24 4.45
C THR A 6 -5.66 9.74 4.17
N VAL A 7 -5.11 8.92 5.07
CA VAL A 7 -5.22 7.44 5.01
C VAL A 7 -6.68 6.99 4.96
N ARG A 8 -7.57 7.63 5.73
CA ARG A 8 -9.01 7.35 5.71
C ARG A 8 -9.61 7.61 4.33
N GLN A 9 -9.36 8.78 3.74
CA GLN A 9 -9.87 9.12 2.41
C GLN A 9 -9.37 8.14 1.34
N PHE A 10 -8.11 7.73 1.42
CA PHE A 10 -7.55 6.72 0.52
C PHE A 10 -8.23 5.36 0.71
N GLN A 11 -8.32 4.86 1.94
CA GLN A 11 -8.97 3.58 2.24
C GLN A 11 -10.43 3.55 1.79
N ASP A 12 -11.18 4.63 2.04
CA ASP A 12 -12.59 4.78 1.64
C ASP A 12 -12.75 4.80 0.11
N LEU A 13 -11.81 5.43 -0.61
CA LEU A 13 -11.79 5.43 -2.07
C LEU A 13 -11.61 4.01 -2.61
N ILE A 14 -10.62 3.27 -2.10
CA ILE A 14 -10.36 1.88 -2.48
C ILE A 14 -11.57 1.01 -2.17
N HIS A 15 -12.16 1.16 -0.97
CA HIS A 15 -13.36 0.43 -0.59
C HIS A 15 -14.50 0.67 -1.58
N ARG A 16 -14.84 1.93 -1.85
CA ARG A 16 -15.94 2.29 -2.75
C ARG A 16 -15.75 1.73 -4.16
N ARG A 17 -14.51 1.69 -4.65
CA ARG A 17 -14.22 1.36 -6.05
C ARG A 17 -14.07 -0.14 -6.31
N TYR A 18 -13.52 -0.90 -5.35
CA TYR A 18 -13.07 -2.27 -5.60
C TYR A 18 -13.62 -3.32 -4.64
N PHE A 19 -14.16 -2.92 -3.47
CA PHE A 19 -14.62 -3.86 -2.45
C PHE A 19 -15.61 -4.93 -2.96
N PRO A 20 -16.63 -4.62 -3.80
CA PRO A 20 -17.57 -5.65 -4.25
C PRO A 20 -16.88 -6.80 -4.99
N THR A 21 -15.91 -6.49 -5.85
CA THR A 21 -15.17 -7.50 -6.62
C THR A 21 -14.16 -8.24 -5.74
N ASP A 22 -13.41 -7.50 -4.94
CA ASP A 22 -12.29 -8.07 -4.17
C ASP A 22 -12.76 -8.90 -2.99
N SER A 23 -13.84 -8.47 -2.32
CA SER A 23 -14.48 -9.26 -1.27
C SER A 23 -15.10 -10.55 -1.82
N ALA A 24 -15.64 -10.54 -3.04
CA ALA A 24 -16.14 -11.74 -3.70
C ALA A 24 -15.01 -12.72 -4.07
N ARG A 25 -13.82 -12.24 -4.45
CA ARG A 25 -12.61 -13.07 -4.63
C ARG A 25 -12.11 -13.64 -3.30
N GLY A 26 -12.39 -12.96 -2.19
CA GLY A 26 -12.01 -13.35 -0.84
C GLY A 26 -10.58 -12.96 -0.47
N ALA A 27 -10.28 -13.00 0.83
CA ALA A 27 -9.01 -12.54 1.38
C ALA A 27 -7.79 -13.31 0.85
N ALA A 28 -7.89 -14.65 0.75
CA ALA A 28 -6.77 -15.47 0.28
C ALA A 28 -6.41 -15.18 -1.19
N GLY A 29 -7.41 -15.07 -2.07
CA GLY A 29 -7.17 -14.73 -3.47
C GLY A 29 -6.68 -13.30 -3.65
N THR A 30 -7.18 -12.36 -2.85
CA THR A 30 -6.70 -10.98 -2.84
C THR A 30 -5.27 -10.86 -2.29
N PHE A 31 -4.89 -11.69 -1.32
CA PHE A 31 -3.53 -11.72 -0.81
C PHE A 31 -2.52 -12.16 -1.87
N VAL A 32 -2.90 -13.07 -2.78
CA VAL A 32 -2.04 -13.45 -3.91
C VAL A 32 -1.74 -12.24 -4.80
N LEU A 33 -2.76 -11.44 -5.15
CA LEU A 33 -2.57 -10.22 -5.95
C LEU A 33 -1.74 -9.17 -5.21
N PHE A 34 -1.93 -9.03 -3.90
CA PHE A 34 -1.05 -8.16 -3.11
C PHE A 34 0.42 -8.59 -3.19
N ILE A 35 0.70 -9.89 -3.15
CA ILE A 35 2.08 -10.41 -3.26
C ILE A 35 2.64 -10.26 -4.66
N GLU A 36 1.79 -10.31 -5.69
CA GLU A 36 2.18 -9.97 -7.08
C GLU A 36 2.74 -8.55 -7.13
N GLU A 37 2.01 -7.55 -6.62
CA GLU A 37 2.49 -6.16 -6.61
C GLU A 37 3.73 -5.95 -5.74
N VAL A 38 3.89 -6.72 -4.65
CA VAL A 38 5.14 -6.69 -3.87
C VAL A 38 6.31 -7.20 -4.70
N GLY A 39 6.09 -8.18 -5.59
CA GLY A 39 7.08 -8.67 -6.54
C GLY A 39 7.39 -7.65 -7.65
N GLU A 40 6.38 -6.96 -8.16
CA GLU A 40 6.56 -5.88 -9.14
C GLU A 40 7.34 -4.71 -8.52
N LEU A 41 6.98 -4.30 -7.28
CA LEU A 41 7.75 -3.33 -6.50
C LEU A 41 9.20 -3.77 -6.30
N ALA A 42 9.45 -5.04 -5.99
CA ALA A 42 10.82 -5.55 -5.84
C ALA A 42 11.63 -5.42 -7.14
N THR A 43 10.99 -5.65 -8.28
CA THR A 43 11.59 -5.48 -9.61
C THR A 43 11.89 -4.01 -9.89
N ALA A 44 10.92 -3.12 -9.65
CA ALA A 44 11.11 -1.68 -9.83
C ALA A 44 12.21 -1.11 -8.93
N LEU A 45 12.30 -1.57 -7.68
CA LEU A 45 13.38 -1.22 -6.76
C LEU A 45 14.74 -1.71 -7.26
N HIS A 46 14.81 -2.93 -7.81
CA HIS A 46 16.04 -3.46 -8.39
C HIS A 46 16.53 -2.57 -9.53
N ASP A 47 15.64 -2.17 -10.44
CA ASP A 47 15.98 -1.34 -11.60
C ASP A 47 16.43 0.07 -11.22
N ASN A 48 15.92 0.60 -10.12
CA ASN A 48 16.24 1.94 -9.59
C ASN A 48 17.35 1.95 -8.54
N ARG A 49 18.04 0.83 -8.28
CA ARG A 49 19.07 0.74 -7.23
C ARG A 49 20.32 1.56 -7.52
N ALA A 50 21.12 1.80 -6.48
CA ALA A 50 22.42 2.48 -6.58
C ALA A 50 23.32 1.88 -7.68
N GLY A 51 23.90 2.75 -8.52
CA GLY A 51 24.75 2.36 -9.65
C GLY A 51 23.99 2.07 -10.95
N LYS A 52 22.66 2.19 -10.97
CA LYS A 52 21.85 2.20 -12.19
C LYS A 52 21.53 3.64 -12.64
N SER A 53 21.23 3.79 -13.92
CA SER A 53 20.69 5.01 -14.53
C SER A 53 19.31 4.67 -15.10
N PRO A 54 18.26 4.59 -14.26
CA PRO A 54 16.94 4.16 -14.69
C PRO A 54 16.34 5.15 -15.70
N THR A 55 15.57 4.64 -16.65
CA THR A 55 14.82 5.49 -17.60
C THR A 55 13.67 6.21 -16.88
N PRO A 56 13.10 7.28 -17.47
CA PRO A 56 11.91 7.92 -16.91
C PRO A 56 10.75 6.95 -16.70
N GLU A 57 10.59 5.96 -17.57
CA GLU A 57 9.57 4.92 -17.46
C GLU A 57 9.83 4.02 -16.25
N GLN A 58 11.07 3.61 -16.02
CA GLN A 58 11.43 2.79 -14.84
C GLN A 58 11.24 3.56 -13.53
N GLN A 59 11.45 4.88 -13.54
CA GLN A 59 11.17 5.74 -12.38
C GLN A 59 9.67 5.90 -12.15
N ALA A 60 8.88 6.06 -13.21
CA ALA A 60 7.43 6.12 -13.12
C ALA A 60 6.84 4.81 -12.59
N ASN A 61 7.32 3.67 -13.10
CA ASN A 61 6.92 2.35 -12.64
C ASN A 61 7.19 2.19 -11.14
N LEU A 62 8.34 2.62 -10.64
CA LEU A 62 8.63 2.58 -9.19
C LEU A 62 7.56 3.29 -8.35
N VAL A 63 7.12 4.47 -8.80
CA VAL A 63 6.07 5.24 -8.09
C VAL A 63 4.73 4.51 -8.15
N GLU A 64 4.40 3.90 -9.29
CA GLU A 64 3.19 3.10 -9.50
C GLU A 64 3.14 1.90 -8.55
N GLU A 65 4.20 1.10 -8.48
CA GLU A 65 4.22 -0.09 -7.61
C GLU A 65 4.09 0.22 -6.11
N PHE A 66 4.63 1.36 -5.68
CA PHE A 66 4.40 1.82 -4.30
C PHE A 66 2.92 2.15 -4.05
N ALA A 67 2.25 2.75 -5.03
CA ALA A 67 0.83 3.06 -4.95
C ALA A 67 -0.02 1.78 -4.97
N ASP A 68 0.32 0.81 -5.81
CA ASP A 68 -0.41 -0.45 -5.92
C ASP A 68 -0.27 -1.31 -4.66
N CYS A 69 0.95 -1.39 -4.09
CA CYS A 69 1.14 -2.02 -2.77
C CYS A 69 0.25 -1.40 -1.68
N LEU A 70 0.11 -0.07 -1.66
CA LEU A 70 -0.79 0.62 -0.72
C LEU A 70 -2.26 0.31 -1.01
N ALA A 71 -2.67 0.29 -2.29
CA ALA A 71 -4.04 0.01 -2.69
C ALA A 71 -4.46 -1.40 -2.28
N TRP A 72 -3.65 -2.41 -2.56
CA TRP A 72 -3.96 -3.80 -2.20
C TRP A 72 -3.91 -4.07 -0.70
N LEU A 73 -3.01 -3.41 0.04
CA LEU A 73 -3.03 -3.45 1.50
C LEU A 73 -4.34 -2.85 2.05
N ALA A 74 -4.80 -1.73 1.49
CA ALA A 74 -6.09 -1.13 1.84
C ALA A 74 -7.27 -2.03 1.48
N THR A 75 -7.22 -2.72 0.33
CA THR A 75 -8.22 -3.72 -0.05
C THR A 75 -8.30 -4.85 0.98
N LEU A 76 -7.17 -5.42 1.41
CA LEU A 76 -7.15 -6.44 2.46
C LEU A 76 -7.72 -5.92 3.78
N ALA A 77 -7.35 -4.70 4.18
CA ALA A 77 -7.89 -4.07 5.38
C ALA A 77 -9.42 -3.91 5.30
N ASN A 78 -9.93 -3.49 4.13
CA ASN A 78 -11.36 -3.36 3.88
C ASN A 78 -12.09 -4.70 4.01
N ILE A 79 -11.57 -5.77 3.39
CA ILE A 79 -12.14 -7.13 3.47
C ILE A 79 -12.22 -7.62 4.92
N HIS A 80 -11.25 -7.26 5.76
CA HIS A 80 -11.20 -7.66 7.16
C HIS A 80 -11.84 -6.66 8.15
N GLY A 81 -12.43 -5.56 7.67
CA GLY A 81 -13.03 -4.54 8.53
C GLY A 81 -12.02 -3.80 9.41
N VAL A 82 -10.76 -3.71 8.97
CA VAL A 82 -9.68 -3.00 9.69
C VAL A 82 -9.67 -1.53 9.30
N ASP A 83 -9.74 -0.63 10.27
CA ASP A 83 -9.53 0.82 10.05
C ASP A 83 -8.02 1.12 10.05
N LEU A 84 -7.46 1.44 8.89
CA LEU A 84 -6.02 1.69 8.75
C LEU A 84 -5.57 2.96 9.48
N THR A 85 -6.43 3.98 9.56
CA THR A 85 -6.08 5.21 10.28
C THR A 85 -5.88 4.92 11.76
N LYS A 86 -6.76 4.11 12.36
CA LYS A 86 -6.60 3.63 13.74
C LYS A 86 -5.41 2.69 13.89
N ALA A 87 -5.19 1.79 12.93
CA ALA A 87 -4.06 0.85 12.98
C ALA A 87 -2.70 1.58 13.00
N LEU A 88 -2.59 2.69 12.28
CA LEU A 88 -1.38 3.52 12.23
C LEU A 88 -1.07 4.25 13.53
N GLU A 89 -2.02 4.41 14.47
CA GLU A 89 -1.75 4.95 15.81
C GLU A 89 -0.60 4.21 16.51
N LYS A 90 -0.38 2.93 16.18
CA LYS A 90 0.76 2.14 16.65
C LYS A 90 2.12 2.82 16.36
N TYR A 91 2.23 3.55 15.26
CA TYR A 91 3.48 4.18 14.79
C TYR A 91 3.44 5.71 14.76
N THR A 92 2.27 6.32 14.99
CA THR A 92 2.11 7.78 15.01
C THR A 92 1.85 8.35 16.41
N ASP A 93 1.62 7.50 17.41
CA ASP A 93 1.62 7.89 18.81
C ASP A 93 3.05 7.77 19.36
N GLU A 94 3.72 8.91 19.54
CA GLU A 94 5.11 8.98 20.03
C GLU A 94 5.31 8.32 21.41
N GLU A 95 4.25 8.21 22.22
CA GLU A 95 4.34 7.53 23.52
C GLU A 95 4.38 6.01 23.38
N ARG A 96 3.91 5.46 22.25
CA ARG A 96 3.87 4.03 21.95
C ARG A 96 5.07 3.55 21.15
N VAL A 97 5.70 4.41 20.36
CA VAL A 97 6.88 4.06 19.55
C VAL A 97 8.13 4.14 20.43
N LYS A 98 8.40 3.06 21.18
CA LYS A 98 9.60 2.93 22.02
C LYS A 98 10.49 1.79 21.52
N GLY A 99 11.79 2.08 21.44
CA GLY A 99 12.83 1.12 21.08
C GLY A 99 13.16 1.09 19.59
N VAL A 100 14.43 0.88 19.28
CA VAL A 100 14.92 0.54 17.95
C VAL A 100 14.99 -0.98 17.90
N LYS A 101 14.46 -1.63 16.86
CA LYS A 101 14.77 -3.04 16.63
C LYS A 101 16.15 -3.09 15.99
N ASP A 102 17.11 -3.67 16.70
CA ASP A 102 18.47 -3.97 16.21
C ASP A 102 18.45 -4.90 14.98
#